data_AF-A0A847UXF5-F1
#
_entry.id   AF-A0A847UXF5-F1
#
_cell.length_a   1.000
_cell.length_b   1.000
_cell.length_c   1.000
_cell.angle_alpha   90.00
_cell.angle_beta   90.00
_cell.angle_gamma   90.00
#
_symmetry.space_group_name_H-M   'P 1'
#
loop_
_entity.id
_entity.type
_entity.pdbx_description
1 polymer ?
#
loop_
_entity_poly.entity_id
_entity_poly.type
_entity_poly.pdbx_seq_one_letter_code
_entity_poly.pdbx_strand_id
1 'polypeptide(L)'
;MMGKRINYRKIAFGAYGPLCAHCGFGIPSVLEVAHIDCNRENNDPKNLIVLCPNCHKMHDLDLISTETILQMRDRPKIVKWSKRMKDAGKKAALTRKHSAAGRKAAATRKRNRDSNANESFLPIEVHG
;
A
#
# COMPACT_ATOMS: atom_id res chain seq x y z
N MET A 1 -39.22 -6.20 -30.32
CA MET A 1 -37.76 -6.45 -30.36
C MET A 1 -37.24 -6.44 -28.93
N MET A 2 -36.64 -7.54 -28.46
CA MET A 2 -36.03 -7.59 -27.12
C MET A 2 -34.72 -6.78 -27.17
N GLY A 3 -34.73 -5.57 -26.63
CA GLY A 3 -33.57 -4.68 -26.61
C GLY A 3 -32.36 -5.37 -25.96
N LYS A 4 -31.20 -5.30 -26.60
CA LYS A 4 -29.95 -5.86 -26.09
C LYS A 4 -29.64 -5.21 -24.74
N ARG A 5 -29.70 -5.98 -23.64
CA ARG A 5 -29.33 -5.48 -22.31
C ARG A 5 -27.87 -5.01 -22.32
N ILE A 6 -27.66 -3.71 -22.08
CA ILE A 6 -26.33 -3.11 -21.98
C ILE A 6 -25.80 -3.37 -20.56
N ASN A 7 -24.56 -3.87 -20.49
CA ASN A 7 -23.88 -4.08 -19.21
C ASN A 7 -23.03 -2.84 -18.89
N TYR A 8 -23.63 -1.85 -18.22
CA TYR A 8 -22.97 -0.60 -17.83
C TYR A 8 -21.78 -0.82 -16.89
N ARG A 9 -21.79 -1.89 -16.09
CA ARG A 9 -20.64 -2.26 -15.26
C ARG A 9 -19.41 -2.60 -16.11
N LYS A 10 -19.61 -3.34 -17.20
CA LYS A 10 -18.54 -3.67 -18.15
C LYS A 10 -17.99 -2.39 -18.82
N ILE A 11 -18.86 -1.45 -19.16
CA ILE A 11 -18.48 -0.16 -19.75
C ILE A 11 -17.62 0.64 -18.75
N ALA A 12 -18.11 0.82 -17.52
CA ALA A 12 -17.40 1.58 -16.49
C ALA A 12 -16.05 0.96 -16.13
N PHE A 13 -15.98 -0.36 -15.96
CA PHE A 13 -14.72 -1.04 -15.65
C PHE A 13 -13.74 -1.02 -16.82
N GLY A 14 -14.23 -1.04 -18.07
CA GLY A 14 -13.38 -0.87 -19.25
C GLY A 14 -12.77 0.53 -19.35
N ALA A 15 -13.54 1.56 -19.00
CA ALA A 15 -13.10 2.95 -19.08
C ALA A 15 -12.17 3.36 -17.92
N TYR A 16 -12.47 2.93 -16.69
CA TYR A 16 -11.81 3.44 -15.47
C TYR A 16 -11.09 2.37 -14.64
N GLY A 17 -11.23 1.09 -15.00
CA GLY A 17 -10.75 -0.03 -14.18
C GLY A 17 -11.65 -0.32 -12.97
N PRO A 18 -11.45 -1.46 -12.28
CA PRO A 18 -12.25 -1.86 -11.14
C PRO A 18 -11.69 -1.25 -9.84
N LEU A 19 -11.71 0.08 -9.76
CA LEU A 19 -11.27 0.83 -8.58
C LEU A 19 -12.32 1.88 -8.22
N CYS A 20 -12.66 1.97 -6.94
CA CYS A 20 -13.48 3.06 -6.41
C CYS A 20 -12.80 4.40 -6.73
N ALA A 21 -13.51 5.29 -7.43
CA ALA A 21 -13.02 6.60 -7.82
C ALA A 21 -12.54 7.42 -6.62
N HIS A 22 -13.28 7.37 -5.50
CA HIS A 22 -13.02 8.17 -4.30
C HIS A 22 -11.89 7.58 -3.43
N CYS A 23 -12.03 6.36 -2.94
CA CYS A 23 -11.11 5.80 -1.93
C CYS A 23 -10.07 4.81 -2.48
N GLY A 24 -10.21 4.38 -3.73
CA GLY A 24 -9.29 3.41 -4.36
C GLY A 24 -9.51 1.95 -3.94
N PHE A 25 -10.59 1.62 -3.22
CA PHE A 25 -10.98 0.24 -2.95
C PHE A 25 -11.13 -0.55 -4.27
N GLY A 26 -10.61 -1.78 -4.34
CA GLY A 26 -10.36 -2.46 -5.61
C GLY A 26 -10.78 -3.91 -5.70
N ILE A 27 -11.77 -4.37 -4.92
CA ILE A 27 -12.33 -5.72 -5.04
C ILE A 27 -13.46 -5.69 -6.07
N PRO A 28 -13.27 -6.23 -7.30
CA PRO A 28 -14.19 -5.99 -8.40
C PRO A 28 -15.61 -6.48 -8.14
N SER A 29 -15.79 -7.56 -7.38
CA SER A 29 -17.10 -8.13 -7.04
C SER A 29 -17.93 -7.27 -6.08
N VAL A 30 -17.28 -6.42 -5.28
CA VAL A 30 -17.92 -5.57 -4.27
C VAL A 30 -18.25 -4.17 -4.83
N LEU A 31 -17.59 -3.76 -5.91
CA LEU A 31 -17.80 -2.45 -6.50
C LEU A 31 -19.20 -2.30 -7.14
N GLU A 32 -19.67 -1.07 -7.17
CA GLU A 32 -20.93 -0.62 -7.74
C GLU A 32 -20.65 0.45 -8.79
N VAL A 33 -21.64 0.73 -9.64
CA VAL A 33 -21.56 1.81 -10.63
C VAL A 33 -22.71 2.78 -10.41
N ALA A 34 -22.35 4.05 -10.21
CA ALA A 34 -23.27 5.17 -10.09
C ALA A 34 -23.39 5.89 -11.44
N HIS A 35 -24.59 6.38 -11.74
CA HIS A 35 -24.88 7.28 -12.85
C HIS A 35 -24.93 8.72 -12.30
N ILE A 36 -24.15 9.64 -12.86
CA ILE A 36 -24.04 11.03 -12.37
C ILE A 36 -25.36 11.77 -12.48
N ASP A 37 -26.06 11.57 -13.58
CA ASP A 37 -27.35 12.21 -13.87
C ASP A 37 -28.55 11.46 -13.24
N CYS A 38 -28.30 10.45 -12.41
CA CYS A 38 -29.31 9.55 -11.83
C CYS A 38 -30.15 8.79 -12.86
N ASN A 39 -29.80 8.82 -14.15
CA ASN A 39 -30.52 8.15 -15.23
C ASN A 39 -29.82 6.85 -15.63
N ARG A 40 -30.41 5.72 -15.25
CA ARG A 40 -29.87 4.37 -15.50
C ARG A 40 -29.79 3.99 -16.99
N GLU A 41 -30.53 4.68 -17.85
CA GLU A 41 -30.49 4.46 -19.30
C GLU A 41 -29.31 5.18 -19.97
N ASN A 42 -28.75 6.21 -19.33
CA ASN A 42 -27.60 6.95 -19.85
C ASN A 42 -26.29 6.22 -19.55
N ASN A 43 -25.91 5.31 -20.45
CA ASN A 43 -24.74 4.46 -20.32
C ASN A 43 -23.46 5.04 -20.94
N ASP A 44 -23.40 6.35 -21.20
CA ASP A 44 -22.16 7.00 -21.63
C ASP A 44 -21.08 6.80 -20.56
N PRO A 45 -19.86 6.33 -20.91
CA PRO A 45 -18.79 6.15 -19.94
C PRO A 45 -18.55 7.36 -19.02
N LYS A 46 -18.66 8.59 -19.55
CA LYS A 46 -18.47 9.82 -18.77
C LYS A 46 -19.56 10.02 -17.70
N ASN A 47 -20.75 9.46 -17.91
CA ASN A 47 -21.85 9.46 -16.94
C ASN A 47 -21.69 8.40 -15.85
N LEU A 48 -20.75 7.46 -16.00
CA LEU A 48 -20.55 6.35 -15.08
C LEU A 48 -19.40 6.60 -14.11
N ILE A 49 -19.58 6.18 -12.86
CA ILE A 49 -18.56 6.21 -11.82
C ILE A 49 -18.51 4.85 -11.11
N VAL A 50 -17.31 4.28 -11.00
CA VAL A 50 -17.07 3.09 -10.19
C VAL A 50 -16.86 3.48 -8.73
N LEU A 51 -17.66 2.95 -7.80
CA LEU A 51 -17.58 3.24 -6.35
C LEU A 51 -17.64 1.95 -5.52
N CYS A 52 -17.12 1.99 -4.30
CA CYS A 52 -17.45 0.98 -3.29
C CYS A 52 -18.78 1.35 -2.61
N PRO A 53 -19.49 0.39 -1.98
CA PRO A 53 -20.82 0.63 -1.40
C PRO A 53 -20.84 1.82 -0.42
N ASN A 54 -19.79 1.97 0.39
CA ASN A 54 -19.69 3.08 1.34
C ASN A 54 -19.56 4.44 0.63
N CYS A 55 -18.71 4.55 -0.39
CA CYS A 55 -18.55 5.81 -1.12
C CYS A 55 -19.75 6.11 -2.00
N HIS A 56 -20.42 5.09 -2.55
CA HIS A 56 -21.66 5.24 -3.29
C HIS A 56 -22.76 5.81 -2.38
N LYS A 57 -22.97 5.21 -1.21
CA LYS A 57 -23.96 5.69 -0.25
C LYS A 57 -23.67 7.11 0.25
N MET A 58 -22.41 7.43 0.51
CA MET A 58 -22.01 8.79 0.88
C MET A 58 -22.26 9.79 -0.26
N HIS A 59 -22.07 9.38 -1.52
CA HIS A 59 -22.36 10.21 -2.67
C HIS A 59 -23.87 10.43 -2.85
N ASP A 60 -24.69 9.38 -2.72
CA ASP A 60 -26.16 9.47 -2.81
C ASP A 60 -26.76 10.39 -1.74
N LEU A 61 -26.07 10.54 -0.60
CA LEU A 61 -26.44 11.42 0.51
C LEU A 61 -25.77 12.80 0.43
N ASP A 62 -25.07 13.10 -0.66
CA ASP A 62 -24.32 14.34 -0.90
C ASP A 62 -23.26 14.67 0.18
N LEU A 63 -22.81 13.65 0.92
CA LEU A 63 -21.65 13.76 1.82
C LEU A 63 -20.34 13.82 1.04
N ILE A 64 -20.34 13.27 -0.18
CA ILE A 64 -19.29 13.46 -1.17
C ILE A 64 -19.95 14.02 -2.43
N SER A 65 -19.59 15.25 -2.78
CA SER A 65 -20.16 15.93 -3.94
C SER A 65 -19.78 15.23 -5.26
N THR A 66 -20.64 15.38 -6.27
CA THR A 66 -20.35 14.93 -7.65
C THR A 66 -19.02 15.49 -8.16
N GLU A 67 -18.75 16.77 -7.89
CA GLU A 67 -17.48 17.42 -8.25
C GLU A 67 -16.27 16.69 -7.66
N THR A 68 -16.32 16.36 -6.36
CA THR A 68 -15.26 15.62 -5.69
C THR A 68 -15.08 14.23 -6.31
N ILE A 69 -16.17 13.52 -6.57
CA ILE A 69 -16.10 12.20 -7.19
C ILE A 69 -15.46 12.26 -8.59
N LEU A 70 -15.86 13.23 -9.41
CA LEU A 70 -15.31 13.44 -10.75
C LEU A 70 -13.81 13.75 -10.70
N GLN A 71 -13.41 14.68 -9.83
CA GLN A 71 -12.00 15.00 -9.61
C GLN A 71 -11.21 13.74 -9.21
N MET A 72 -11.76 12.91 -8.32
CA MET A 72 -11.08 11.72 -7.81
C MET A 72 -11.06 10.55 -8.83
N ARG A 73 -12.08 10.45 -9.69
CA ARG A 73 -12.14 9.51 -10.83
C ARG A 73 -11.03 9.84 -11.83
N ASP A 74 -10.95 11.10 -12.24
CA ASP A 74 -10.16 11.54 -13.39
C ASP A 74 -8.71 11.90 -13.03
N ARG A 75 -8.42 12.20 -11.76
CA ARG A 75 -7.03 12.43 -11.34
C ARG A 75 -6.18 11.15 -11.44
N PRO A 76 -4.88 11.26 -11.77
CA PRO A 76 -3.95 10.15 -11.72
C PRO A 76 -3.84 9.53 -10.31
N LYS A 77 -4.02 8.22 -10.20
CA LYS A 77 -3.92 7.48 -8.94
C LYS A 77 -2.47 7.06 -8.68
N ILE A 78 -1.61 8.04 -8.38
CA ILE A 78 -0.17 7.81 -8.11
C ILE A 78 0.05 7.53 -6.62
N VAL A 79 0.56 6.33 -6.30
CA VAL A 79 0.89 5.94 -4.93
C VAL A 79 2.20 6.58 -4.48
N LYS A 80 2.14 7.41 -3.43
CA LYS A 80 3.32 7.99 -2.78
C LYS A 80 3.66 7.22 -1.50
N TRP A 81 4.44 6.16 -1.63
CA TRP A 81 4.83 5.30 -0.50
C TRP A 81 5.54 6.05 0.63
N SER A 82 6.30 7.09 0.31
CA SER A 82 6.97 7.94 1.30
C SER A 82 5.99 8.55 2.31
N LYS A 83 4.78 8.94 1.89
CA LYS A 83 3.74 9.48 2.78
C LYS A 83 3.31 8.46 3.83
N ARG A 84 3.13 7.19 3.43
CA ARG A 84 2.74 6.10 4.34
C ARG A 84 3.91 5.67 5.23
N MET A 85 5.09 5.51 4.63
CA MET A 85 6.26 4.94 5.31
C MET A 85 6.91 5.91 6.29
N LYS A 86 6.70 7.22 6.17
CA LYS A 86 7.20 8.25 7.09
C LYS A 86 8.71 8.08 7.35
N ASP A 87 9.08 7.75 8.58
CA ASP A 87 10.46 7.54 9.01
C ASP A 87 10.84 6.05 9.20
N ALA A 88 9.95 5.11 8.87
CA ALA A 88 10.17 3.67 9.08
C ALA A 88 11.45 3.18 8.38
N GLY A 89 11.72 3.66 7.16
CA GLY A 89 12.94 3.31 6.43
C GLY A 89 14.22 3.81 7.12
N LYS A 90 14.19 5.04 7.66
CA LYS A 90 15.32 5.63 8.40
C LYS A 90 15.57 4.88 9.71
N LYS A 91 14.50 4.59 10.46
CA LYS A 91 14.55 3.79 11.70
C LYS A 91 15.10 2.40 11.44
N ALA A 92 14.59 1.71 10.42
CA ALA A 92 15.09 0.39 10.04
C ALA A 92 16.57 0.41 9.64
N ALA A 93 17.02 1.44 8.91
CA ALA A 93 18.43 1.61 8.56
C ALA A 93 19.31 1.84 9.80
N LEU A 94 18.85 2.65 10.75
CA LEU A 94 19.56 2.89 12.01
C LEU A 94 19.67 1.61 12.84
N THR A 95 18.57 0.87 13.01
CA THR A 95 18.57 -0.42 13.70
C THR A 95 19.56 -1.39 13.07
N ARG A 96 19.58 -1.51 11.73
CA ARG A 96 20.56 -2.38 11.04
C ARG A 96 22.01 -2.01 11.36
N LYS A 97 22.34 -0.71 11.39
CA LYS A 97 23.68 -0.22 11.75
C LYS A 97 24.02 -0.62 13.20
N HIS A 98 23.12 -0.38 14.15
CA HIS A 98 23.34 -0.71 15.55
C HIS A 98 23.50 -2.22 15.77
N SER A 99 22.65 -3.04 15.14
CA SER A 99 22.76 -4.49 15.22
C SER A 99 24.07 -5.01 14.62
N ALA A 100 24.54 -4.44 13.52
CA ALA A 100 25.83 -4.81 12.93
C ALA A 100 27.00 -4.48 13.87
N ALA A 101 26.99 -3.28 14.47
CA ALA A 101 27.99 -2.88 15.45
C ALA A 101 27.98 -3.81 16.68
N GLY A 102 26.79 -4.12 17.21
CA GLY A 102 26.61 -5.04 18.34
C GLY A 102 27.16 -6.44 18.06
N ARG A 103 26.86 -7.01 16.88
CA ARG A 103 27.41 -8.31 16.45
C ARG A 103 28.93 -8.30 16.35
N LYS A 104 29.51 -7.24 15.76
CA LYS A 104 30.97 -7.09 15.66
C LYS A 104 31.64 -7.01 17.04
N ALA A 105 31.05 -6.25 17.96
CA ALA A 105 31.53 -6.14 19.33
C ALA A 105 31.46 -7.50 20.07
N ALA A 106 30.35 -8.23 19.91
CA ALA A 106 30.20 -9.57 20.49
C ALA A 106 31.24 -10.57 19.94
N ALA A 107 31.46 -10.58 18.63
CA ALA A 107 32.47 -11.43 18.00
C ALA A 107 33.89 -11.11 18.48
N THR A 108 34.20 -9.82 18.68
CA THR A 108 35.51 -9.39 19.21
C THR A 108 35.70 -9.82 20.66
N ARG A 109 34.70 -9.63 21.52
CA ARG A 109 34.73 -10.12 22.92
C ARG A 109 34.92 -11.63 22.99
N LYS A 110 34.27 -12.39 22.11
CA LYS A 110 34.46 -13.84 22.00
C LYS A 110 35.91 -14.19 21.65
N ARG A 111 36.45 -13.61 20.57
CA ARG A 111 37.86 -13.83 20.16
C ARG A 111 38.85 -13.52 21.28
N ASN A 112 38.72 -12.35 21.93
CA ASN A 112 39.65 -11.96 23.00
C ASN A 112 39.58 -12.91 24.21
N ARG A 113 38.38 -13.37 24.58
CA ARG A 113 38.22 -14.36 25.65
C ARG A 113 38.88 -15.69 25.28
N ASP A 114 38.66 -16.16 24.05
CA ASP A 114 39.21 -17.42 23.56
C ASP A 114 40.76 -17.34 23.45
N SER A 115 41.31 -16.20 23.02
CA SER A 115 42.76 -15.95 22.99
C SER A 115 43.39 -15.90 24.39
N ASN A 116 42.76 -15.21 25.34
CA ASN A 116 43.25 -15.11 26.72
C ASN A 116 43.22 -16.46 27.44
N ALA A 117 42.20 -17.28 27.16
CA ALA A 117 42.13 -18.66 27.66
C ALA A 117 43.28 -19.53 27.10
N ASN A 118 43.67 -19.32 25.84
CA ASN A 118 44.76 -20.05 25.21
C ASN A 118 46.15 -19.62 25.75
N GLU A 119 46.34 -18.34 26.04
CA GLU A 119 47.58 -17.80 26.61
C GLU A 119 47.81 -18.27 28.05
N SER A 120 46.73 -18.44 28.83
CA SER A 120 46.79 -19.03 30.18
C SER A 120 47.14 -20.52 30.24
N PHE A 121 47.23 -21.21 29.10
CA PHE A 121 47.58 -22.62 28.99
C PHE A 121 48.97 -22.86 28.39
N LEU A 122 49.74 -21.79 28.08
CA LEU A 122 51.12 -21.96 27.61
C LEU A 122 52.01 -22.50 28.75
N PRO A 123 52.78 -23.59 28.53
CA PRO A 123 53.61 -24.16 29.58
C PRO A 123 54.69 -23.16 29.99
N ILE A 124 54.83 -22.93 31.30
CA ILE A 124 55.92 -22.13 31.86
C ILE A 124 57.21 -22.87 31.51
N GLU A 125 58.05 -22.28 30.64
CA GLU A 125 59.39 -22.79 30.39
C GLU A 125 60.19 -22.69 31.70
N VAL A 126 60.29 -23.82 32.40
CA VAL A 126 61.17 -23.99 33.55
C VAL A 126 62.61 -24.07 33.02
N HIS A 127 63.30 -22.94 33.01
CA HIS A 127 64.75 -22.91 32.80
C HIS A 127 65.43 -23.59 34.00
N GLY A 128 66.17 -24.66 33.70
CA GLY A 128 66.99 -25.42 34.65
C GLY A 128 68.34 -24.78 34.94
#